data_AF-A0A9Q0WSM0-F1
#
_entry.id   AF-A0A9Q0WSM0-F1
#
_cell.length_a   1.000
_cell.length_b   1.000
_cell.length_c   1.000
_cell.angle_alpha   90.00
_cell.angle_beta   90.00
_cell.angle_gamma   90.00
#
_symmetry.space_group_name_H-M   'P 1'
#
loop_
_entity.id
_entity.type
_entity.pdbx_description
1 polymer ?
#
loop_
_entity_poly.entity_id
_entity_poly.type
_entity_poly.pdbx_seq_one_letter_code
_entity_poly.pdbx_strand_id
1 'polypeptide(L)'
;MAFAMTMLSWSVIEYSQKYEAIGEYKHTRDLIKWGTDYLLLTFNSSASKIDKIYCQVGGSQNGPRQPDDHYCWQRPEDMDYPRPSRVVNAGSDLAGEMAAALAAASIVFRDNEVYSRKLVKGAETVYAFARDLGKRKPYSRGKPFVEPFYNSTGYYDEYIWGATWLYYATGNINYMRWATEPGFSKHSKALYRISDLSVLSWDNKLPAAMLLLTRYRIFLNPGYPYEEMLHMYHNKTELNMCSYLRQFNVFNWTKGGLIRLNSGRPRPLQYVANTAFLASLFVDYLNATRVPGFQCGSKFISLDVLRSFATSQVPFFKIE
;
A
#
# COMPACT_ATOMS: atom_id res chain seq x y z
N MET A 1 -2.27 -10.15 -1.44
CA MET A 1 -3.33 -9.87 -2.45
C MET A 1 -3.90 -8.47 -2.30
N ALA A 2 -4.50 -8.11 -1.15
CA ALA A 2 -5.11 -6.78 -0.95
C ALA A 2 -4.17 -5.61 -1.34
N PHE A 3 -2.92 -5.61 -0.85
CA PHE A 3 -1.90 -4.63 -1.22
C PHE A 3 -1.72 -4.44 -2.74
N ALA A 4 -1.71 -5.54 -3.51
CA ALA A 4 -1.56 -5.47 -4.95
C ALA A 4 -2.77 -4.78 -5.61
N MET A 5 -3.99 -5.04 -5.12
CA MET A 5 -5.21 -4.38 -5.61
C MET A 5 -5.22 -2.90 -5.26
N THR A 6 -4.73 -2.52 -4.07
CA THR A 6 -4.58 -1.11 -3.70
C THR A 6 -3.57 -0.40 -4.62
N MET A 7 -2.41 -1.00 -4.87
CA MET A 7 -1.38 -0.41 -5.74
C MET A 7 -1.81 -0.31 -7.20
N LEU A 8 -2.44 -1.35 -7.76
CA LEU A 8 -3.01 -1.30 -9.11
C LEU A 8 -4.08 -0.21 -9.22
N SER A 9 -5.01 -0.16 -8.26
CA SER A 9 -6.03 0.89 -8.22
C SER A 9 -5.42 2.28 -8.14
N TRP A 10 -4.42 2.48 -7.27
CA TRP A 10 -3.72 3.76 -7.15
C TRP A 10 -3.05 4.16 -8.48
N SER A 11 -2.34 3.25 -9.13
CA SER A 11 -1.71 3.55 -10.42
C SER A 11 -2.72 3.95 -11.50
N VAL A 12 -3.90 3.31 -11.54
CA VAL A 12 -4.97 3.65 -12.49
C VAL A 12 -5.58 4.99 -12.14
N ILE A 13 -5.73 5.34 -10.86
CA ILE A 13 -6.23 6.65 -10.42
C ILE A 13 -5.30 7.77 -10.89
N GLU A 14 -3.99 7.60 -10.77
CA GLU A 14 -3.01 8.64 -11.11
C GLU A 14 -2.71 8.70 -12.61
N TYR A 15 -2.73 7.54 -13.30
CA TYR A 15 -2.26 7.42 -14.69
C TYR A 15 -3.27 6.78 -15.65
N SER A 16 -4.58 6.95 -15.43
CA SER A 16 -5.64 6.38 -16.28
C SER A 16 -5.41 6.62 -17.78
N GLN A 17 -5.08 7.86 -18.16
CA GLN A 17 -4.80 8.24 -19.55
C GLN A 17 -3.61 7.46 -20.16
N LYS A 18 -2.62 7.08 -19.35
CA LYS A 18 -1.48 6.27 -19.81
C LYS A 18 -1.90 4.83 -20.08
N TYR A 19 -2.73 4.26 -19.21
CA TYR A 19 -3.32 2.93 -19.43
C TYR A 19 -4.23 2.91 -20.68
N GLU A 20 -4.99 3.97 -20.93
CA GLU A 20 -5.81 4.11 -22.15
C GLU A 20 -4.92 4.18 -23.40
N ALA A 21 -3.85 4.97 -23.37
CA ALA A 21 -2.94 5.14 -24.49
C ALA A 21 -2.23 3.84 -24.93
N ILE A 22 -2.01 2.90 -24.01
CA ILE A 22 -1.43 1.59 -24.31
C ILE A 22 -2.47 0.47 -24.47
N GLY A 23 -3.77 0.78 -24.40
CA GLY A 23 -4.85 -0.20 -24.54
C GLY A 23 -5.10 -1.11 -23.33
N GLU A 24 -4.41 -0.88 -22.20
CA GLU A 24 -4.45 -1.74 -21.00
C GLU A 24 -5.45 -1.28 -19.93
N TYR A 25 -6.16 -0.17 -20.15
CA TYR A 25 -7.11 0.37 -19.17
C TYR A 25 -8.21 -0.63 -18.79
N LYS A 26 -8.85 -1.25 -19.79
CA LYS A 26 -9.93 -2.22 -19.55
C LYS A 26 -9.39 -3.48 -18.86
N HIS A 27 -8.28 -4.02 -19.35
CA HIS A 27 -7.67 -5.22 -18.77
C HIS A 27 -7.27 -5.01 -17.31
N THR A 28 -6.63 -3.87 -17.00
CA THR A 28 -6.25 -3.52 -15.62
C THR A 28 -7.46 -3.39 -14.71
N ARG A 29 -8.56 -2.78 -15.20
CA ARG A 29 -9.82 -2.73 -14.45
C ARG A 29 -10.39 -4.13 -14.21
N ASP A 30 -10.39 -5.01 -15.19
CA ASP A 30 -10.88 -6.39 -15.03
C ASP A 30 -10.07 -7.14 -13.95
N LEU A 31 -8.75 -6.96 -13.90
CA LEU A 31 -7.89 -7.52 -12.84
C LEU A 31 -8.22 -6.96 -11.45
N ILE A 32 -8.40 -5.64 -11.33
CA ILE A 32 -8.80 -5.01 -10.06
C ILE A 32 -10.14 -5.57 -9.61
N LYS A 33 -11.12 -5.64 -10.52
CA LYS A 33 -12.46 -6.17 -10.24
C LYS A 33 -12.41 -7.62 -9.76
N TRP A 34 -11.60 -8.46 -10.41
CA TRP A 34 -11.41 -9.86 -10.00
C TRP A 34 -10.91 -9.96 -8.56
N GLY A 35 -9.90 -9.17 -8.20
CA GLY A 35 -9.36 -9.15 -6.85
C GLY A 35 -10.35 -8.60 -5.82
N THR A 36 -11.07 -7.52 -6.14
CA THR A 36 -12.04 -6.94 -5.20
C THR A 36 -13.29 -7.79 -5.04
N ASP A 37 -13.75 -8.48 -6.08
CA ASP A 37 -14.83 -9.46 -5.97
C ASP A 37 -14.43 -10.60 -5.04
N TYR A 38 -13.20 -11.11 -5.15
CA TYR A 38 -12.69 -12.09 -4.19
C TYR A 38 -12.63 -11.53 -2.76
N LEU A 39 -12.10 -10.31 -2.55
CA LEU A 39 -12.05 -9.70 -1.22
C LEU A 39 -13.44 -9.52 -0.60
N LEU A 40 -14.47 -9.19 -1.38
CA LEU A 40 -15.85 -9.08 -0.89
C LEU A 40 -16.45 -10.42 -0.43
N LEU A 41 -15.87 -11.56 -0.84
CA LEU A 41 -16.26 -12.90 -0.40
C LEU A 41 -15.53 -13.33 0.87
N THR A 42 -14.43 -12.69 1.25
CA THR A 42 -13.63 -13.07 2.44
C THR A 42 -14.20 -12.53 3.76
N PHE A 43 -15.37 -11.91 3.73
CA PHE A 43 -16.13 -11.49 4.90
C PHE A 43 -17.59 -11.28 4.50
N ASN A 44 -18.49 -11.12 5.49
CA ASN A 44 -19.87 -10.75 5.19
C ASN A 44 -19.94 -9.27 4.78
N SER A 45 -19.65 -8.99 3.50
CA SER A 45 -19.64 -7.65 2.92
C SER A 45 -21.01 -6.96 2.85
N SER A 46 -22.09 -7.69 3.13
CA SER A 46 -23.44 -7.14 3.24
C SER A 46 -23.78 -6.68 4.66
N ALA A 47 -23.09 -7.18 5.68
CA ALA A 47 -23.30 -6.82 7.07
C ALA A 47 -22.74 -5.43 7.42
N SER A 48 -23.30 -4.80 8.45
CA SER A 48 -22.77 -3.55 9.02
C SER A 48 -21.61 -3.78 9.99
N LYS A 49 -21.54 -4.97 10.60
CA LYS A 49 -20.48 -5.40 11.51
C LYS A 49 -20.14 -6.85 11.25
N ILE A 50 -18.85 -7.17 11.32
CA ILE A 50 -18.32 -8.52 11.16
C ILE A 50 -17.46 -8.89 12.37
N ASP A 51 -17.32 -10.18 12.64
CA ASP A 51 -16.59 -10.77 13.76
C ASP A 51 -15.38 -11.61 13.31
N LYS A 52 -15.29 -11.92 12.02
CA LYS A 52 -14.19 -12.64 11.39
C LYS A 52 -13.97 -12.20 9.94
N ILE A 53 -12.76 -12.42 9.46
CA ILE A 53 -12.37 -12.35 8.04
C ILE A 53 -11.62 -13.64 7.66
N TYR A 54 -11.72 -14.03 6.40
CA TYR A 54 -10.93 -15.11 5.82
C TYR A 54 -9.59 -14.55 5.34
N CYS A 55 -8.49 -15.06 5.91
CA CYS A 55 -7.16 -14.52 5.63
C CYS A 55 -6.37 -15.32 4.61
N GLN A 56 -6.70 -16.59 4.40
CA GLN A 56 -5.94 -17.47 3.50
C GLN A 56 -6.79 -18.67 3.06
N VAL A 57 -6.55 -19.16 1.85
CA VAL A 57 -7.08 -20.44 1.36
C VAL A 57 -5.90 -21.27 0.87
N GLY A 58 -5.71 -22.44 1.46
CA GLY A 58 -4.49 -23.23 1.28
C GLY A 58 -3.32 -22.74 2.15
N GLY A 59 -2.12 -23.06 1.73
CA GLY A 59 -0.84 -22.73 2.35
C GLY A 59 -0.04 -23.96 2.77
N SER A 60 1.22 -23.71 3.11
CA SER A 60 2.17 -24.70 3.62
C SER A 60 2.55 -24.38 5.06
N GLN A 61 3.17 -25.32 5.76
CA GLN A 61 3.99 -25.02 6.94
C GLN A 61 5.48 -24.98 6.57
N ASN A 62 6.34 -24.57 7.50
CA ASN A 62 7.77 -24.76 7.34
C ASN A 62 8.13 -26.25 7.38
N GLY A 63 8.74 -26.76 6.30
CA GLY A 63 9.14 -28.16 6.20
C GLY A 63 7.94 -29.12 6.15
N PRO A 64 7.04 -28.99 5.14
CA PRO A 64 5.85 -29.82 5.06
C PRO A 64 6.22 -31.29 4.90
N ARG A 65 5.49 -32.17 5.60
CA ARG A 65 5.66 -33.64 5.56
C ARG A 65 4.53 -34.36 4.84
N GLN A 66 3.55 -33.61 4.34
CA GLN A 66 2.39 -34.10 3.60
C GLN A 66 2.19 -33.21 2.37
N PRO A 67 1.52 -33.72 1.32
CA PRO A 67 1.13 -32.92 0.16
C PRO A 67 0.41 -31.63 0.54
N ASP A 68 0.96 -30.50 0.11
CA ASP A 68 0.41 -29.15 0.27
C ASP A 68 0.96 -28.19 -0.80
N ASP A 69 0.61 -26.90 -0.67
CA ASP A 69 0.94 -25.85 -1.65
C ASP A 69 2.43 -25.67 -1.95
N HIS A 70 3.35 -26.02 -1.04
CA HIS A 70 4.78 -25.91 -1.29
C HIS A 70 5.47 -27.27 -1.43
N TYR A 71 4.84 -28.34 -0.95
CA TYR A 71 5.34 -29.71 -1.13
C TYR A 71 5.17 -30.19 -2.59
N CYS A 72 4.03 -29.87 -3.20
CA CYS A 72 3.67 -30.36 -4.53
C CYS A 72 4.07 -29.38 -5.64
N TRP A 73 4.91 -29.80 -6.59
CA TRP A 73 5.19 -29.06 -7.81
C TRP A 73 4.28 -29.56 -8.95
N GLN A 74 3.12 -28.92 -9.13
CA GLN A 74 2.15 -29.28 -10.16
C GLN A 74 1.38 -28.06 -10.68
N ARG A 75 0.63 -28.26 -11.76
CA ARG A 75 -0.25 -27.22 -12.30
C ARG A 75 -1.38 -26.94 -11.32
N PRO A 76 -1.82 -25.68 -11.14
CA PRO A 76 -2.95 -25.36 -10.26
C PRO A 76 -4.24 -26.14 -10.58
N GLU A 77 -4.47 -26.46 -11.85
CA GLU A 77 -5.62 -27.22 -12.33
C GLU A 77 -5.61 -28.70 -11.89
N ASP A 78 -4.42 -29.24 -11.58
CA ASP A 78 -4.21 -30.63 -11.20
C ASP A 78 -4.15 -30.83 -9.67
N MET A 79 -4.37 -29.77 -8.87
CA MET A 79 -4.29 -29.84 -7.40
C MET A 79 -5.44 -30.67 -6.81
N ASP A 80 -5.10 -31.77 -6.12
CA ASP A 80 -6.04 -32.69 -5.46
C ASP A 80 -5.95 -32.70 -3.93
N TYR A 81 -4.92 -32.07 -3.35
CA TYR A 81 -4.73 -31.98 -1.90
C TYR A 81 -5.66 -30.93 -1.24
N PRO A 82 -5.98 -31.07 0.05
CA PRO A 82 -6.88 -30.14 0.74
C PRO A 82 -6.34 -28.70 0.79
N ARG A 83 -7.20 -27.73 0.45
CA ARG A 83 -6.90 -26.28 0.52
C ARG A 83 -7.81 -25.57 1.53
N PRO A 84 -7.57 -25.71 2.84
CA PRO A 84 -8.48 -25.21 3.87
C PRO A 84 -8.53 -23.68 3.87
N SER A 85 -9.73 -23.14 4.06
CA SER A 85 -9.95 -21.72 4.32
C SER A 85 -9.62 -21.38 5.79
N ARG A 86 -8.83 -20.35 6.02
CA ARG A 86 -8.42 -19.90 7.36
C ARG A 86 -9.11 -18.60 7.71
N VAL A 87 -9.60 -18.53 8.93
CA VAL A 87 -10.28 -17.35 9.49
C VAL A 87 -9.45 -16.73 10.61
N VAL A 88 -9.60 -15.43 10.77
CA VAL A 88 -9.11 -14.69 11.93
C VAL A 88 -10.21 -13.80 12.49
N ASN A 89 -10.32 -13.77 13.82
CA ASN A 89 -11.24 -12.89 14.54
C ASN A 89 -10.56 -11.58 14.97
N ALA A 90 -9.24 -11.49 14.78
CA ALA A 90 -8.38 -10.34 15.01
C ALA A 90 -7.29 -10.32 13.94
N GLY A 91 -7.10 -9.19 13.27
CA GLY A 91 -6.24 -9.07 12.08
C GLY A 91 -6.30 -7.68 11.49
N SER A 92 -5.88 -6.68 12.28
CA SER A 92 -6.06 -5.26 11.98
C SER A 92 -5.30 -4.78 10.76
N ASP A 93 -4.11 -5.32 10.56
CA ASP A 93 -3.25 -5.12 9.38
C ASP A 93 -3.94 -5.55 8.10
N LEU A 94 -4.31 -6.84 8.01
CA LEU A 94 -4.96 -7.39 6.84
C LEU A 94 -6.29 -6.68 6.57
N ALA A 95 -7.10 -6.46 7.60
CA ALA A 95 -8.36 -5.76 7.48
C ALA A 95 -8.20 -4.30 7.02
N GLY A 96 -7.17 -3.60 7.51
CA GLY A 96 -6.82 -2.25 7.08
C GLY A 96 -6.38 -2.20 5.61
N GLU A 97 -5.58 -3.17 5.15
CA GLU A 97 -5.19 -3.27 3.75
C GLU A 97 -6.35 -3.67 2.84
N MET A 98 -7.26 -4.54 3.30
CA MET A 98 -8.50 -4.86 2.57
C MET A 98 -9.39 -3.63 2.41
N ALA A 99 -9.50 -2.80 3.46
CA ALA A 99 -10.23 -1.53 3.38
C ALA A 99 -9.61 -0.60 2.35
N ALA A 100 -8.28 -0.45 2.37
CA ALA A 100 -7.55 0.37 1.40
C ALA A 100 -7.79 -0.10 -0.04
N ALA A 101 -7.71 -1.41 -0.29
CA ALA A 101 -7.92 -2.00 -1.60
C ALA A 101 -9.33 -1.73 -2.14
N LEU A 102 -10.36 -1.98 -1.31
CA LEU A 102 -11.75 -1.76 -1.69
C LEU A 102 -12.06 -0.26 -1.88
N ALA A 103 -11.54 0.61 -1.01
CA ALA A 103 -11.72 2.05 -1.12
C ALA A 103 -11.04 2.62 -2.37
N ALA A 104 -9.77 2.27 -2.64
CA ALA A 104 -9.08 2.70 -3.85
C ALA A 104 -9.79 2.21 -5.13
N ALA A 105 -10.19 0.93 -5.18
CA ALA A 105 -10.92 0.39 -6.31
C ALA A 105 -12.27 1.08 -6.52
N SER A 106 -12.96 1.51 -5.46
CA SER A 106 -14.23 2.22 -5.60
C SER A 106 -14.11 3.53 -6.40
N ILE A 107 -12.93 4.17 -6.35
CA ILE A 107 -12.61 5.38 -7.12
C ILE A 107 -12.39 5.02 -8.60
N VAL A 108 -11.70 3.90 -8.87
CA VAL A 108 -11.49 3.38 -10.24
C VAL A 108 -12.82 3.05 -10.92
N PHE A 109 -13.80 2.52 -10.16
CA PHE A 109 -15.12 2.14 -10.68
C PHE A 109 -16.20 3.19 -10.43
N ARG A 110 -15.84 4.46 -10.29
CA ARG A 110 -16.81 5.54 -10.01
C ARG A 110 -17.86 5.71 -11.12
N ASP A 111 -17.53 5.31 -12.35
CA ASP A 111 -18.45 5.20 -13.50
C ASP A 111 -19.52 4.11 -13.32
N ASN A 112 -19.28 3.10 -12.49
CA ASN A 112 -20.25 2.10 -12.08
C ASN A 112 -20.70 2.33 -10.63
N GLU A 113 -21.67 3.22 -10.46
CA GLU A 113 -22.14 3.68 -9.14
C GLU A 113 -22.57 2.54 -8.21
N VAL A 114 -23.22 1.49 -8.74
CA VAL A 114 -23.65 0.32 -7.96
C VAL A 114 -22.45 -0.44 -7.41
N TYR A 115 -21.45 -0.71 -8.25
CA TYR A 115 -20.25 -1.44 -7.83
C TYR A 115 -19.37 -0.58 -6.91
N SER A 116 -19.16 0.69 -7.24
CA SER A 116 -18.41 1.63 -6.40
C SER A 116 -18.99 1.71 -4.99
N ARG A 117 -20.32 1.88 -4.84
CA ARG A 117 -20.98 1.87 -3.51
C ARG A 117 -20.82 0.54 -2.78
N LYS A 118 -20.88 -0.59 -3.48
CA LYS A 118 -20.66 -1.92 -2.88
C LYS A 118 -19.24 -2.01 -2.30
N LEU A 119 -18.24 -1.51 -3.03
CA LEU A 119 -16.84 -1.49 -2.59
C LEU A 119 -16.63 -0.56 -1.40
N VAL A 120 -17.18 0.66 -1.44
CA VAL A 120 -17.13 1.60 -0.30
C VAL A 120 -17.72 0.96 0.94
N LYS A 121 -18.94 0.41 0.86
CA LYS A 121 -19.59 -0.27 1.99
C LYS A 121 -18.69 -1.37 2.56
N GLY A 122 -18.13 -2.22 1.71
CA GLY A 122 -17.21 -3.28 2.13
C GLY A 122 -15.96 -2.72 2.82
N ALA A 123 -15.38 -1.64 2.29
CA ALA A 123 -14.21 -0.98 2.86
C ALA A 123 -14.50 -0.43 4.27
N GLU A 124 -15.65 0.23 4.47
CA GLU A 124 -16.05 0.77 5.77
C GLU A 124 -16.28 -0.35 6.78
N THR A 125 -16.96 -1.44 6.38
CA THR A 125 -17.20 -2.61 7.24
C THR A 125 -15.90 -3.26 7.71
N VAL A 126 -14.96 -3.51 6.81
CA VAL A 126 -13.69 -4.17 7.17
C VAL A 126 -12.73 -3.24 7.91
N TYR A 127 -12.76 -1.94 7.65
CA TYR A 127 -12.00 -0.96 8.42
C TYR A 127 -12.52 -0.83 9.86
N ALA A 128 -13.85 -0.85 10.04
CA ALA A 128 -14.46 -0.89 11.37
C ALA A 128 -14.03 -2.15 12.14
N PHE A 129 -13.96 -3.31 11.48
CA PHE A 129 -13.39 -4.53 12.06
C PHE A 129 -11.91 -4.36 12.44
N ALA A 130 -11.09 -3.74 11.56
CA ALA A 130 -9.67 -3.52 11.79
C ALA A 130 -9.43 -2.70 13.07
N ARG A 131 -10.27 -1.69 13.31
CA ARG A 131 -10.12 -0.70 14.39
C ARG A 131 -10.76 -1.10 15.72
N ASP A 132 -11.60 -2.13 15.73
CA ASP A 132 -12.28 -2.67 16.91
C ASP A 132 -11.26 -3.03 18.00
N LEU A 133 -11.47 -2.50 19.22
CA LEU A 133 -10.53 -2.64 20.35
C LEU A 133 -10.25 -4.11 20.68
N GLY A 134 -11.25 -5.00 20.57
CA GLY A 134 -11.10 -6.42 20.86
C GLY A 134 -10.32 -7.19 19.78
N LYS A 135 -10.03 -6.56 18.64
CA LYS A 135 -9.49 -7.20 17.44
C LYS A 135 -8.10 -6.71 17.03
N ARG A 136 -7.48 -5.84 17.84
CA ARG A 136 -6.18 -5.19 17.58
C ARG A 136 -4.99 -6.13 17.72
N LYS A 137 -4.82 -7.03 16.76
CA LYS A 137 -3.67 -7.93 16.65
C LYS A 137 -3.25 -8.10 15.19
N PRO A 138 -1.96 -8.35 14.93
CA PRO A 138 -1.53 -8.77 13.60
C PRO A 138 -2.19 -10.09 13.20
N TYR A 139 -2.64 -10.21 11.95
CA TYR A 139 -3.34 -11.41 11.46
C TYR A 139 -2.45 -12.67 11.46
N SER A 140 -1.13 -12.49 11.32
CA SER A 140 -0.14 -13.57 11.26
C SER A 140 0.24 -14.13 12.63
N ARG A 141 -0.03 -13.41 13.73
CA ARG A 141 0.56 -13.72 15.04
C ARG A 141 0.16 -15.10 15.54
N GLY A 142 1.14 -15.99 15.72
CA GLY A 142 0.92 -17.35 16.20
C GLY A 142 0.17 -18.23 15.19
N LYS A 143 0.29 -17.92 13.89
CA LYS A 143 -0.36 -18.66 12.79
C LYS A 143 0.71 -19.36 11.94
N PRO A 144 0.97 -20.66 12.15
CA PRO A 144 2.06 -21.38 11.48
C PRO A 144 2.00 -21.44 9.95
N PHE A 145 0.82 -21.22 9.37
CA PHE A 145 0.61 -21.24 7.91
C PHE A 145 0.72 -19.86 7.26
N VAL A 146 0.91 -18.80 8.06
CA VAL A 146 0.92 -17.40 7.62
C VAL A 146 2.24 -16.75 8.00
N GLU A 147 2.60 -16.86 9.27
CA GLU A 147 3.76 -16.23 9.89
C GLU A 147 5.09 -16.53 9.17
N PRO A 148 5.36 -17.76 8.69
CA PRO A 148 6.60 -18.01 7.97
C PRO A 148 6.72 -17.31 6.60
N PHE A 149 5.62 -16.85 6.02
CA PHE A 149 5.58 -16.37 4.63
C PHE A 149 5.28 -14.87 4.55
N TYR A 150 4.21 -14.44 5.21
CA TYR A 150 3.74 -13.05 5.23
C TYR A 150 3.52 -12.60 6.67
N ASN A 151 4.60 -12.59 7.46
CA ASN A 151 4.55 -12.09 8.83
C ASN A 151 4.34 -10.58 8.90
N SER A 152 3.30 -10.15 9.58
CA SER A 152 3.08 -8.74 9.84
C SER A 152 3.97 -8.19 10.94
N THR A 153 4.50 -6.98 10.73
CA THR A 153 5.29 -6.25 11.74
C THR A 153 4.47 -5.24 12.55
N GLY A 154 3.22 -4.98 12.18
CA GLY A 154 2.38 -3.96 12.80
C GLY A 154 1.04 -3.81 12.10
N TYR A 155 0.22 -2.87 12.56
CA TYR A 155 -1.07 -2.55 11.91
C TYR A 155 -1.40 -1.05 11.91
N TYR A 156 -0.51 -0.22 12.47
CA TYR A 156 -0.78 1.22 12.65
C TYR A 156 -0.56 2.00 11.36
N ASP A 157 0.32 1.52 10.49
CA ASP A 157 0.49 2.06 9.15
C ASP A 157 -0.70 1.70 8.25
N GLU A 158 -1.32 0.52 8.40
CA GLU A 158 -2.58 0.19 7.71
C GLU A 158 -3.77 0.98 8.23
N TYR A 159 -3.77 1.43 9.48
CA TYR A 159 -4.77 2.39 9.94
C TYR A 159 -4.65 3.71 9.20
N ILE A 160 -3.44 4.26 9.07
CA ILE A 160 -3.22 5.51 8.34
C ILE A 160 -3.56 5.31 6.86
N TRP A 161 -3.08 4.22 6.25
CA TRP A 161 -3.31 3.88 4.84
C TRP A 161 -4.79 3.66 4.50
N GLY A 162 -5.47 2.80 5.25
CA GLY A 162 -6.90 2.51 5.07
C GLY A 162 -7.77 3.74 5.29
N ALA A 163 -7.49 4.54 6.32
CA ALA A 163 -8.17 5.80 6.55
C ALA A 163 -7.96 6.80 5.40
N THR A 164 -6.73 6.90 4.88
CA THR A 164 -6.42 7.80 3.77
C THR A 164 -7.24 7.44 2.53
N TRP A 165 -7.29 6.15 2.15
CA TRP A 165 -8.08 5.71 1.00
C TRP A 165 -9.59 5.85 1.21
N LEU A 166 -10.08 5.53 2.41
CA LEU A 166 -11.49 5.74 2.75
C LEU A 166 -11.88 7.22 2.69
N TYR A 167 -10.99 8.12 3.10
CA TYR A 167 -11.20 9.55 2.92
C TYR A 167 -11.30 9.92 1.44
N TYR A 168 -10.36 9.46 0.60
CA TYR A 168 -10.41 9.72 -0.85
C TYR A 168 -11.67 9.14 -1.52
N ALA A 169 -12.16 7.99 -1.06
CA ALA A 169 -13.35 7.33 -1.62
C ALA A 169 -14.67 7.99 -1.18
N THR A 170 -14.74 8.52 0.05
CA THR A 170 -16.02 8.93 0.67
C THR A 170 -16.13 10.43 0.94
N GLY A 171 -15.01 11.14 1.04
CA GLY A 171 -14.97 12.51 1.57
C GLY A 171 -15.28 12.63 3.06
N ASN A 172 -15.47 11.52 3.78
CA ASN A 172 -15.85 11.53 5.19
C ASN A 172 -14.66 11.96 6.07
N ILE A 173 -14.80 13.13 6.70
CA ILE A 173 -13.77 13.77 7.52
C ILE A 173 -13.32 12.95 8.73
N ASN A 174 -14.12 11.99 9.21
CA ASN A 174 -13.70 11.10 10.29
C ASN A 174 -12.51 10.23 9.87
N TYR A 175 -12.43 9.81 8.61
CA TYR A 175 -11.26 9.09 8.12
C TYR A 175 -10.04 10.00 8.03
N MET A 176 -10.21 11.28 7.68
CA MET A 176 -9.10 12.23 7.72
C MET A 176 -8.56 12.40 9.14
N ARG A 177 -9.45 12.54 10.14
CA ARG A 177 -9.08 12.56 11.57
C ARG A 177 -8.26 11.34 11.96
N TRP A 178 -8.66 10.15 11.51
CA TRP A 178 -7.91 8.92 11.76
C TRP A 178 -6.56 8.86 11.03
N ALA A 179 -6.48 9.31 9.78
CA ALA A 179 -5.23 9.32 9.02
C ALA A 179 -4.18 10.28 9.65
N THR A 180 -4.63 11.34 10.31
CA THR A 180 -3.78 12.32 11.00
C THR A 180 -3.70 12.12 12.51
N GLU A 181 -4.22 11.01 13.04
CA GLU A 181 -4.25 10.76 14.47
C GLU A 181 -2.81 10.64 15.02
N PRO A 182 -2.38 11.54 15.94
CA PRO A 182 -1.00 11.53 16.46
C PRO A 182 -0.62 10.19 17.09
N GLY A 183 -1.57 9.49 17.72
CA GLY A 183 -1.36 8.15 18.26
C GLY A 183 -0.92 7.15 17.18
N PHE A 184 -1.53 7.16 15.99
CA PHE A 184 -1.17 6.21 14.93
C PHE A 184 0.21 6.51 14.36
N SER A 185 0.51 7.80 14.14
CA SER A 185 1.83 8.26 13.71
C SER A 185 2.93 7.83 14.68
N LYS A 186 2.69 7.99 15.99
CA LYS A 186 3.62 7.59 17.05
C LYS A 186 3.82 6.07 17.09
N HIS A 187 2.74 5.29 17.09
CA HIS A 187 2.84 3.83 17.21
C HIS A 187 3.40 3.13 15.97
N SER A 188 3.13 3.68 14.78
CA SER A 188 3.76 3.22 13.53
C SER A 188 5.20 3.72 13.36
N LYS A 189 5.65 4.66 14.20
CA LYS A 189 6.94 5.35 14.09
C LYS A 189 7.10 6.10 12.76
N ALA A 190 5.99 6.59 12.18
CA ALA A 190 5.95 7.25 10.87
C ALA A 190 6.99 8.38 10.74
N LEU A 191 7.16 9.17 11.80
CA LEU A 191 8.03 10.34 11.81
C LEU A 191 9.47 10.03 12.26
N TYR A 192 9.78 8.77 12.58
CA TYR A 192 11.11 8.38 13.06
C TYR A 192 12.09 8.28 11.88
N ARG A 193 13.38 8.52 12.11
CA ARG A 193 14.43 8.41 11.08
C ARG A 193 14.95 6.98 10.97
N ILE A 194 14.07 6.07 10.54
CA ILE A 194 14.39 4.66 10.28
C ILE A 194 14.33 4.45 8.76
N SER A 195 15.44 4.02 8.14
CA SER A 195 15.55 3.84 6.69
C SER A 195 14.57 2.81 6.15
N ASP A 196 14.42 1.67 6.83
CA ASP A 196 13.52 0.60 6.39
C ASP A 196 12.05 1.06 6.31
N LEU A 197 11.64 2.01 7.16
CA LEU A 197 10.29 2.59 7.13
C LEU A 197 10.05 3.54 5.96
N SER A 198 11.10 3.94 5.22
CA SER A 198 10.97 4.72 3.98
C SER A 198 10.71 3.83 2.75
N VAL A 199 10.69 2.51 2.89
CA VAL A 199 10.53 1.57 1.78
C VAL A 199 9.12 0.99 1.77
N LEU A 200 8.36 1.29 0.72
CA LEU A 200 6.99 0.78 0.55
C LEU A 200 7.02 -0.73 0.28
N SER A 201 6.16 -1.46 0.99
CA SER A 201 5.95 -2.88 0.75
C SER A 201 4.55 -3.32 1.16
N TRP A 202 4.26 -4.60 0.93
CA TRP A 202 3.03 -5.22 1.41
C TRP A 202 2.89 -5.18 2.94
N ASP A 203 3.98 -4.99 3.69
CA ASP A 203 4.01 -4.94 5.15
C ASP A 203 4.10 -3.50 5.68
N ASN A 204 4.86 -2.61 5.02
CA ASN A 204 5.02 -1.20 5.43
C ASN A 204 4.38 -0.21 4.43
N LYS A 205 3.35 0.52 4.86
CA LYS A 205 2.55 1.44 4.02
C LYS A 205 2.91 2.91 4.24
N LEU A 206 3.71 3.21 5.25
CA LEU A 206 4.05 4.58 5.68
C LEU A 206 4.48 5.51 4.53
N PRO A 207 5.46 5.16 3.68
CA PRO A 207 5.93 6.10 2.66
C PRO A 207 4.85 6.41 1.61
N ALA A 208 3.97 5.45 1.31
CA ALA A 208 2.83 5.65 0.42
C ALA A 208 1.71 6.49 1.08
N ALA A 209 1.33 6.15 2.31
CA ALA A 209 0.28 6.85 3.03
C ALA A 209 0.64 8.33 3.27
N MET A 210 1.89 8.60 3.67
CA MET A 210 2.38 9.97 3.84
C MET A 210 2.43 10.72 2.52
N LEU A 211 2.76 10.07 1.40
CA LEU A 211 2.74 10.71 0.08
C LEU A 211 1.31 11.11 -0.33
N LEU A 212 0.31 10.24 -0.11
CA LEU A 212 -1.10 10.56 -0.37
C LEU A 212 -1.63 11.70 0.53
N LEU A 213 -1.17 11.77 1.77
CA LEU A 213 -1.52 12.85 2.69
C LEU A 213 -0.79 14.16 2.34
N THR A 214 0.44 14.05 1.84
CA THR A 214 1.20 15.17 1.28
C THR A 214 0.51 15.74 0.05
N ARG A 215 0.03 14.88 -0.85
CA ARG A 215 -0.83 15.25 -1.99
C ARG A 215 -2.06 16.04 -1.51
N TYR A 216 -2.77 15.52 -0.51
CA TYR A 216 -3.94 16.20 0.05
C TYR A 216 -3.59 17.61 0.58
N ARG A 217 -2.50 17.74 1.34
CA ARG A 217 -2.00 19.02 1.85
C ARG A 217 -1.68 20.00 0.72
N ILE A 218 -0.93 19.56 -0.28
CA ILE A 218 -0.46 20.38 -1.40
C ILE A 218 -1.63 20.92 -2.23
N PHE A 219 -2.62 20.08 -2.53
CA PHE A 219 -3.71 20.47 -3.43
C PHE A 219 -4.90 21.11 -2.74
N LEU A 220 -5.23 20.70 -1.51
CA LEU A 220 -6.47 21.13 -0.85
C LEU A 220 -6.24 22.05 0.36
N ASN A 221 -5.02 22.12 0.90
CA ASN A 221 -4.63 23.00 2.02
C ASN A 221 -5.71 23.10 3.12
N PRO A 222 -6.04 21.99 3.79
CA PRO A 222 -7.23 21.89 4.64
C PRO A 222 -7.17 22.71 5.93
N GLY A 223 -5.99 23.18 6.34
CA GLY A 223 -5.82 23.94 7.58
C GLY A 223 -6.05 23.12 8.86
N TYR A 224 -6.44 23.82 9.92
CA TYR A 224 -6.71 23.22 11.24
C TYR A 224 -7.91 22.25 11.19
N PRO A 225 -7.90 21.11 11.91
CA PRO A 225 -6.85 20.63 12.84
C PRO A 225 -5.78 19.74 12.20
N TYR A 226 -5.80 19.55 10.89
CA TYR A 226 -4.98 18.54 10.21
C TYR A 226 -3.58 19.03 9.83
N GLU A 227 -3.43 20.35 9.67
CA GLU A 227 -2.24 20.97 9.09
C GLU A 227 -0.93 20.58 9.79
N GLU A 228 -0.92 20.50 11.12
CA GLU A 228 0.30 20.14 11.86
C GLU A 228 0.84 18.76 11.45
N MET A 229 -0.02 17.73 11.51
CA MET A 229 0.39 16.37 11.14
C MET A 229 0.67 16.24 9.64
N LEU A 230 -0.12 16.91 8.80
CA LEU A 230 0.08 16.92 7.36
C LEU A 230 1.42 17.57 6.97
N HIS A 231 1.80 18.66 7.63
CA HIS A 231 3.11 19.27 7.45
C HIS A 231 4.24 18.32 7.86
N MET A 232 4.08 17.60 8.99
CA MET A 232 5.06 16.61 9.41
C MET A 232 5.20 15.44 8.40
N TYR A 233 4.09 14.95 7.85
CA TYR A 233 4.10 13.93 6.80
C TYR A 233 4.70 14.43 5.49
N HIS A 234 4.45 15.70 5.13
CA HIS A 234 5.10 16.34 3.99
C HIS A 234 6.61 16.35 4.16
N ASN A 235 7.12 16.87 5.28
CA ASN A 235 8.55 16.91 5.57
C ASN A 235 9.17 15.50 5.58
N LYS A 236 8.45 14.51 6.12
CA LYS A 236 8.90 13.11 6.11
C LYS A 236 8.90 12.52 4.69
N THR A 237 7.95 12.89 3.85
CA THR A 237 7.90 12.49 2.43
C THR A 237 9.10 13.07 1.68
N GLU A 238 9.42 14.35 1.85
CA GLU A 238 10.62 14.95 1.28
C GLU A 238 11.88 14.19 1.72
N LEU A 239 12.03 13.92 3.01
CA LEU A 239 13.16 13.15 3.54
C LEU A 239 13.25 11.73 2.95
N ASN A 240 12.11 11.06 2.71
CA ASN A 240 12.09 9.77 2.03
C ASN A 240 12.60 9.92 0.59
N MET A 241 12.16 10.94 -0.17
CA MET A 241 12.66 11.20 -1.53
C MET A 241 14.15 11.52 -1.54
N CYS A 242 14.63 12.30 -0.57
CA CYS A 242 16.06 12.55 -0.38
C CYS A 242 16.83 11.24 -0.15
N SER A 243 16.30 10.34 0.68
CA SER A 243 16.97 9.07 1.01
C SER A 243 17.22 8.18 -0.21
N TYR A 244 16.37 8.32 -1.24
CA TYR A 244 16.50 7.57 -2.48
C TYR A 244 17.62 8.08 -3.38
N LEU A 245 18.19 9.26 -3.14
CA LEU A 245 19.24 9.82 -3.99
C LEU A 245 20.62 9.39 -3.51
N ARG A 246 21.45 8.93 -4.44
CA ARG A 246 22.79 8.39 -4.17
C ARG A 246 23.68 9.34 -3.37
N GLN A 247 23.56 10.65 -3.60
CA GLN A 247 24.38 11.67 -2.95
C GLN A 247 24.20 11.78 -1.42
N PHE A 248 23.12 11.21 -0.85
CA PHE A 248 22.87 11.24 0.59
C PHE A 248 23.27 9.94 1.31
N ASN A 249 23.75 8.92 0.57
CA ASN A 249 24.30 7.68 1.12
C ASN A 249 23.40 6.97 2.15
N VAL A 250 22.07 7.08 2.04
CA VAL A 250 21.14 6.38 2.93
C VAL A 250 20.97 4.92 2.53
N PHE A 251 20.85 4.65 1.23
CA PHE A 251 20.79 3.29 0.68
C PHE A 251 22.02 2.98 -0.16
N ASN A 252 22.39 1.70 -0.16
CA ASN A 252 23.45 1.18 -1.01
C ASN A 252 23.00 1.06 -2.47
N TRP A 253 23.95 1.06 -3.38
CA TRP A 253 23.72 0.93 -4.82
C TRP A 253 24.59 -0.17 -5.42
N THR A 254 24.09 -0.86 -6.43
CA THR A 254 24.90 -1.78 -7.22
C THR A 254 25.85 -0.99 -8.14
N LYS A 255 26.90 -1.65 -8.65
CA LYS A 255 27.80 -1.04 -9.64
C LYS A 255 27.05 -0.58 -10.91
N GLY A 256 25.96 -1.29 -11.27
CA GLY A 256 25.13 -0.96 -12.42
C GLY A 256 24.14 0.19 -12.20
N GLY A 257 23.99 0.71 -10.98
CA GLY A 257 23.07 1.82 -10.70
C GLY A 257 21.67 1.42 -10.20
N LEU A 258 21.48 0.18 -9.74
CA LEU A 258 20.26 -0.23 -9.03
C LEU A 258 20.36 0.11 -7.53
N ILE A 259 19.35 0.78 -6.97
CA ILE A 259 19.25 1.04 -5.53
C ILE A 259 18.93 -0.25 -4.73
N ARG A 260 19.55 -0.44 -3.57
CA ARG A 260 19.39 -1.63 -2.70
C ARG A 260 18.58 -1.28 -1.44
N LEU A 261 17.26 -1.44 -1.56
CA LEU A 261 16.29 -1.05 -0.52
C LEU A 261 16.00 -2.14 0.53
N ASN A 262 16.30 -3.42 0.22
CA ASN A 262 15.99 -4.55 1.11
C ASN A 262 17.16 -4.95 2.04
N SER A 263 18.04 -4.00 2.41
CA SER A 263 19.17 -4.25 3.33
C SER A 263 20.00 -5.50 3.00
N GLY A 264 20.18 -5.77 1.70
CA GLY A 264 20.95 -6.92 1.18
C GLY A 264 20.20 -8.25 1.09
N ARG A 265 18.94 -8.34 1.50
CA ARG A 265 18.11 -9.54 1.40
C ARG A 265 17.62 -9.79 -0.04
N PRO A 266 17.22 -11.03 -0.40
CA PRO A 266 16.74 -11.39 -1.74
C PRO A 266 15.52 -10.56 -2.20
N ARG A 267 15.19 -10.63 -3.51
CA ARG A 267 14.03 -9.98 -4.15
C ARG A 267 14.04 -8.44 -4.09
N PRO A 268 15.09 -7.76 -4.59
CA PRO A 268 15.20 -6.30 -4.46
C PRO A 268 14.23 -5.54 -5.37
N LEU A 269 13.83 -6.11 -6.51
CA LEU A 269 13.19 -5.37 -7.60
C LEU A 269 11.80 -4.82 -7.25
N GLN A 270 10.99 -5.55 -6.46
CA GLN A 270 9.68 -5.06 -6.04
C GLN A 270 9.76 -3.74 -5.25
N TYR A 271 10.78 -3.59 -4.41
CA TYR A 271 10.98 -2.39 -3.60
C TYR A 271 11.43 -1.23 -4.48
N VAL A 272 12.29 -1.52 -5.45
CA VAL A 272 12.76 -0.53 -6.43
C VAL A 272 11.59 -0.02 -7.27
N ALA A 273 10.72 -0.89 -7.76
CA ALA A 273 9.54 -0.52 -8.54
C ALA A 273 8.61 0.39 -7.72
N ASN A 274 8.31 0.00 -6.47
CA ASN A 274 7.51 0.80 -5.56
C ASN A 274 8.12 2.18 -5.29
N THR A 275 9.42 2.25 -5.03
CA THR A 275 10.13 3.51 -4.78
C THR A 275 10.17 4.41 -6.02
N ALA A 276 10.40 3.85 -7.22
CA ALA A 276 10.35 4.60 -8.47
C ALA A 276 8.94 5.16 -8.73
N PHE A 277 7.90 4.39 -8.43
CA PHE A 277 6.51 4.83 -8.53
C PHE A 277 6.21 6.00 -7.57
N LEU A 278 6.58 5.88 -6.28
CA LEU A 278 6.40 6.97 -5.31
C LEU A 278 7.17 8.24 -5.70
N ALA A 279 8.41 8.10 -6.16
CA ALA A 279 9.22 9.24 -6.62
C ALA A 279 8.60 9.93 -7.84
N SER A 280 8.05 9.17 -8.78
CA SER A 280 7.36 9.72 -9.96
C SER A 280 6.13 10.52 -9.56
N LEU A 281 5.28 9.96 -8.67
CA LEU A 281 4.10 10.67 -8.18
C LEU A 281 4.43 11.95 -7.43
N PHE A 282 5.47 11.93 -6.58
CA PHE A 282 5.88 13.14 -5.87
C PHE A 282 6.37 14.24 -6.82
N VAL A 283 7.15 13.86 -7.85
CA VAL A 283 7.53 14.79 -8.94
C VAL A 283 6.29 15.37 -9.61
N ASP A 284 5.31 14.54 -9.96
CA ASP A 284 4.11 14.99 -10.65
C ASP A 284 3.25 15.92 -9.79
N TYR A 285 3.15 15.67 -8.48
CA TYR A 285 2.42 16.55 -7.57
C TYR A 285 3.08 17.93 -7.44
N LEU A 286 4.40 17.98 -7.27
CA LEU A 286 5.14 19.25 -7.21
C LEU A 286 5.10 19.99 -8.55
N ASN A 287 5.20 19.26 -9.66
CA ASN A 287 5.10 19.85 -11.00
C ASN A 287 3.72 20.47 -11.24
N ALA A 288 2.64 19.78 -10.83
CA ALA A 288 1.28 20.28 -10.94
C ALA A 288 1.03 21.57 -10.15
N THR A 289 1.76 21.79 -9.06
CA THR A 289 1.72 23.05 -8.28
C THR A 289 2.83 24.04 -8.63
N ARG A 290 3.58 23.78 -9.71
CA ARG A 290 4.69 24.63 -10.21
C ARG A 290 5.80 24.85 -9.17
N VAL A 291 5.98 23.91 -8.26
CA VAL A 291 7.08 23.90 -7.30
C VAL A 291 8.31 23.28 -7.99
N PRO A 292 9.43 24.01 -8.17
CA PRO A 292 10.54 23.56 -9.02
C PRO A 292 11.41 22.45 -8.40
N GLY A 293 11.20 22.14 -7.13
CA GLY A 293 12.00 21.18 -6.37
C GLY A 293 11.70 21.25 -4.88
N PHE A 294 12.50 20.56 -4.09
CA PHE A 294 12.32 20.43 -2.65
C PHE A 294 13.67 20.47 -1.92
N GLN A 295 13.63 20.66 -0.60
CA GLN A 295 14.84 20.79 0.21
C GLN A 295 15.21 19.46 0.88
N CYS A 296 16.46 19.06 0.71
CA CYS A 296 17.07 17.95 1.43
C CYS A 296 18.11 18.49 2.41
N GLY A 297 17.62 18.96 3.56
CA GLY A 297 18.45 19.72 4.52
C GLY A 297 18.80 21.09 3.93
N SER A 298 20.09 21.35 3.73
CA SER A 298 20.56 22.60 3.11
C SER A 298 20.69 22.52 1.58
N LYS A 299 20.41 21.37 0.96
CA LYS A 299 20.56 21.16 -0.49
C LYS A 299 19.21 21.19 -1.19
N PHE A 300 19.07 22.09 -2.16
CA PHE A 300 17.93 22.10 -3.07
C PHE A 300 18.06 20.99 -4.11
N ILE A 301 16.98 20.25 -4.33
CA ILE A 301 16.89 19.17 -5.33
C ILE A 301 15.80 19.56 -6.34
N SER A 302 16.18 19.70 -7.60
CA SER A 302 15.22 19.94 -8.68
C SER A 302 14.38 18.70 -8.96
N LEU A 303 13.18 18.91 -9.51
CA LEU A 303 12.32 17.80 -9.93
C LEU A 303 12.99 16.87 -10.96
N ASP A 304 13.84 17.41 -11.83
CA ASP A 304 14.53 16.60 -12.85
C ASP A 304 15.50 15.59 -12.26
N VAL A 305 16.13 15.89 -11.11
CA VAL A 305 16.99 14.94 -10.40
C VAL A 305 16.18 13.75 -9.90
N LEU A 306 15.04 14.01 -9.26
CA LEU A 306 14.19 12.94 -8.74
C LEU A 306 13.48 12.16 -9.86
N ARG A 307 13.08 12.82 -10.94
CA ARG A 307 12.53 12.19 -12.15
C ARG A 307 13.56 11.28 -12.82
N SER A 308 14.81 11.75 -12.92
CA SER A 308 15.92 10.97 -13.47
C SER A 308 16.21 9.75 -12.60
N PHE A 309 16.16 9.90 -11.27
CA PHE A 309 16.22 8.78 -10.35
C PHE A 309 15.13 7.75 -10.67
N ALA A 310 13.85 8.15 -10.67
CA ALA A 310 12.75 7.22 -10.89
C ALA A 310 12.86 6.49 -12.25
N THR A 311 13.17 7.24 -13.30
CA THR A 311 13.35 6.72 -14.67
C THR A 311 14.53 5.76 -14.77
N SER A 312 15.65 6.04 -14.09
CA SER A 312 16.85 5.19 -14.12
C SER A 312 16.63 3.79 -13.54
N GLN A 313 15.60 3.62 -12.70
CA GLN A 313 15.31 2.33 -12.09
C GLN A 313 14.44 1.43 -12.97
N VAL A 314 13.70 1.99 -13.94
CA VAL A 314 12.75 1.24 -14.79
C VAL A 314 13.42 0.22 -15.74
N PRO A 315 14.57 0.53 -16.39
CA PRO A 315 15.22 -0.42 -17.29
C PRO A 315 15.61 -1.75 -16.64
N PHE A 316 15.84 -1.79 -15.32
CA PHE A 316 16.16 -3.04 -14.60
C PHE A 316 15.00 -4.04 -14.55
N PHE A 317 13.79 -3.65 -14.96
CA PHE A 317 12.62 -4.53 -15.06
C PHE A 317 12.38 -5.07 -16.47
N LYS A 318 13.11 -4.58 -17.48
CA LYS A 318 13.01 -5.12 -18.83
C LYS A 318 13.79 -6.42 -18.89
N ILE A 319 13.10 -7.51 -19.21
CA ILE A 319 13.73 -8.74 -19.67
C ILE A 319 13.91 -8.54 -21.18
N GLU A 320 15.15 -8.41 -21.63
CA GLU A 320 15.50 -8.49 -23.06
C GLU A 320 15.47 -9.94 -23.55
#